data_AF-A0A699HNP6-F1
#
_entry.id   AF-A0A699HNP6-F1
#
_cell.length_a   1.000
_cell.length_b   1.000
_cell.length_c   1.000
_cell.angle_alpha   90.00
_cell.angle_beta   90.00
_cell.angle_gamma   90.00
#
_symmetry.space_group_name_H-M   'P 1'
#
loop_
_entity.id
_entity.type
_entity.pdbx_description
1 polymer ?
#
loop_
_entity_poly.entity_id
_entity_poly.type
_entity_poly.pdbx_seq_one_letter_code
_entity_poly.pdbx_strand_id
1 'polypeptide(L)'
;MGDENHIRTLRDYSKPSHEGYRNTIELPTGNNVVPLRSDTIRLVQNGCSFHGLRSEDPNQHLKDFLKLADSLDLDGKNRERMRLRLFQFSLRDQASNWFGRLPAGSITTWEDLTTRFLA
;
A
#
# COMPACT_ATOMS: atom_id res chain seq x y z
N MET A 1 31.76 15.78 17.32
CA MET A 1 32.72 14.97 16.53
C MET A 1 32.42 13.52 16.80
N GLY A 2 31.97 12.77 15.79
CA GLY A 2 32.09 11.32 15.73
C GLY A 2 30.87 10.49 16.13
N ASP A 3 29.70 10.70 15.53
CA ASP A 3 28.64 9.69 15.54
C ASP A 3 29.05 8.49 14.65
N GLU A 4 29.43 7.41 15.35
CA GLU A 4 29.89 6.14 14.81
C GLU A 4 28.85 5.53 13.86
N ASN A 5 29.24 5.41 12.59
CA ASN A 5 28.55 4.60 11.60
C ASN A 5 28.59 3.13 12.03
N HIS A 6 27.57 2.67 12.75
CA HIS A 6 27.39 1.27 13.07
C HIS A 6 27.07 0.52 11.78
N ILE A 7 28.10 -0.02 11.12
CA ILE A 7 27.96 -0.81 9.90
C ILE A 7 27.15 -2.06 10.25
N ARG A 8 25.86 -2.05 9.91
CA ARG A 8 24.97 -3.19 10.07
C ARG A 8 25.41 -4.29 9.10
N THR A 9 25.78 -5.44 9.61
CA THR A 9 26.19 -6.59 8.79
C THR A 9 24.98 -7.32 8.22
N LEU A 10 25.11 -8.00 7.08
CA LEU A 10 24.05 -8.84 6.49
C LEU A 10 23.47 -9.88 7.48
N ARG A 11 24.28 -10.33 8.45
CA ARG A 11 23.86 -11.22 9.54
C ARG A 11 22.86 -10.57 10.50
N ASP A 12 22.94 -9.25 10.66
CA ASP A 12 22.02 -8.44 11.47
C ASP A 12 20.62 -8.35 10.84
N TYR A 13 20.55 -8.44 9.50
CA TYR A 13 19.31 -8.51 8.72
C TYR A 13 18.74 -9.93 8.56
N SER A 14 19.44 -10.97 9.04
CA SER A 14 19.07 -12.38 8.82
C SER A 14 17.89 -12.86 9.66
N LYS A 15 17.32 -12.01 10.51
CA LYS A 15 16.04 -12.27 11.18
C LYS A 15 14.99 -11.31 10.61
N PRO A 16 14.20 -11.70 9.59
CA PRO A 16 12.95 -11.02 9.32
C PRO A 16 12.05 -11.26 10.54
N SER A 17 12.13 -10.38 11.53
CA SER A 17 11.21 -10.44 12.65
C SER A 17 9.84 -10.01 12.11
N HIS A 18 8.89 -10.93 12.10
CA HIS A 18 7.47 -10.60 11.88
C HIS A 18 6.98 -9.54 12.89
N GLU A 19 7.70 -9.37 14.00
CA GLU A 19 7.47 -8.39 15.06
C GLU A 19 7.55 -6.93 14.57
N GLY A 20 8.22 -6.67 13.44
CA GLY A 20 8.28 -5.35 12.80
C GLY A 20 7.31 -5.17 11.62
N TYR A 21 6.75 -6.25 11.07
CA TYR A 21 5.80 -6.18 9.96
C TYR A 21 4.39 -5.95 10.53
N ARG A 22 4.02 -4.69 10.69
CA ARG A 22 2.64 -4.28 11.03
C ARG A 22 2.02 -3.62 9.82
N ASN A 23 0.93 -4.20 9.31
CA ASN A 23 0.24 -3.65 8.15
C ASN A 23 -0.26 -2.24 8.46
N THR A 24 0.07 -1.28 7.58
CA THR A 24 -0.49 0.08 7.62
C THR A 24 -2.02 0.06 7.56
N ILE A 25 -2.58 -0.88 6.80
CA ILE A 25 -4.01 -1.11 6.68
C ILE A 25 -4.43 -2.10 7.76
N GLU A 26 -5.23 -1.65 8.72
CA GLU A 26 -5.94 -2.56 9.62
C GLU A 26 -7.24 -3.03 8.97
N LEU A 27 -7.34 -4.34 8.75
CA LEU A 27 -8.57 -4.98 8.29
C LEU A 27 -9.38 -5.39 9.54
N PRO A 28 -10.64 -4.94 9.70
CA PRO A 28 -11.43 -5.35 10.86
C PRO A 28 -11.65 -6.87 10.84
N THR A 29 -11.36 -7.52 11.97
CA THR A 29 -11.57 -8.95 12.20
C THR A 29 -13.06 -9.28 12.06
N GLY A 30 -13.48 -9.93 10.97
CA GLY A 30 -14.90 -10.32 10.86
C GLY A 30 -15.46 -10.78 9.52
N ASN A 31 -14.79 -10.62 8.37
CA ASN A 31 -15.32 -11.12 7.09
C ASN A 31 -14.30 -11.98 6.33
N ASN A 32 -14.80 -12.97 5.58
CA ASN A 32 -14.05 -13.74 4.58
C ASN A 32 -13.43 -12.79 3.55
N VAL A 33 -12.20 -12.31 3.80
CA VAL A 33 -11.46 -11.53 2.82
C VAL A 33 -10.97 -12.49 1.75
N VAL A 34 -11.53 -12.37 0.54
CA VAL A 34 -11.12 -13.18 -0.61
C VAL A 34 -9.62 -12.96 -0.86
N PRO A 35 -8.82 -14.01 -1.07
CA PRO A 35 -7.42 -13.86 -1.45
C PRO A 35 -7.28 -13.07 -2.75
N LEU A 36 -6.33 -12.13 -2.78
CA LEU A 36 -5.99 -11.41 -4.00
C LEU A 36 -5.35 -12.36 -5.00
N ARG A 37 -5.90 -12.43 -6.21
CA ARG A 37 -5.33 -13.21 -7.31
C ARG A 37 -4.08 -12.50 -7.85
N SER A 38 -3.06 -13.28 -8.20
CA SER A 38 -1.80 -12.75 -8.73
C SER A 38 -2.00 -11.91 -9.98
N ASP A 39 -2.92 -12.30 -10.88
CA ASP A 39 -3.24 -11.51 -12.08
C ASP A 39 -3.82 -10.14 -11.77
N THR A 40 -4.67 -10.06 -10.74
CA THR A 40 -5.23 -8.78 -10.26
C THR A 40 -4.13 -7.87 -9.72
N ILE A 41 -3.19 -8.44 -8.95
CA ILE A 41 -2.04 -7.68 -8.43
C ILE A 41 -1.20 -7.16 -9.60
N ARG A 42 -0.85 -8.03 -10.57
CA ARG A 42 -0.06 -7.64 -11.75
C ARG A 42 -0.76 -6.57 -12.59
N LEU A 43 -2.08 -6.66 -12.74
CA LEU A 43 -2.86 -5.67 -13.47
C LEU A 43 -2.76 -4.28 -12.82
N VAL A 44 -2.91 -4.20 -11.49
CA VAL A 44 -2.79 -2.93 -10.75
C VAL A 44 -1.38 -2.39 -10.83
N GLN A 45 -0.39 -3.26 -10.64
CA GLN A 45 1.02 -2.92 -10.72
C GLN A 45 1.41 -2.35 -12.09
N ASN A 46 0.89 -2.91 -13.18
CA ASN A 46 1.25 -2.48 -14.53
C ASN A 46 0.37 -1.34 -15.06
N GLY A 47 -0.91 -1.29 -14.63
CA GLY A 47 -1.91 -0.38 -15.16
C GLY A 47 -2.00 0.97 -14.44
N CYS A 48 -1.54 1.05 -13.19
CA CYS A 48 -1.60 2.27 -12.39
C CYS A 48 -0.44 2.33 -11.38
N SER A 49 0.81 2.19 -11.83
CA SER A 49 1.95 2.43 -10.94
C SER A 49 2.13 3.93 -10.65
N PHE A 50 2.36 4.27 -9.38
CA PHE A 50 2.70 5.61 -8.92
C PHE A 50 3.99 5.57 -8.12
N HIS A 51 5.00 6.30 -8.60
CA HIS A 51 6.37 6.26 -8.06
C HIS A 51 6.62 7.37 -7.02
N GLY A 52 5.75 8.39 -6.99
CA GLY A 52 5.91 9.57 -6.15
C GLY A 52 6.81 10.63 -6.78
N LEU A 53 6.93 10.64 -8.11
CA LEU A 53 7.72 11.62 -8.85
C LEU A 53 6.99 12.96 -8.93
N ARG A 54 7.75 14.06 -8.99
CA ARG A 54 7.20 15.42 -9.16
C ARG A 54 6.40 15.62 -10.45
N SER A 55 6.62 14.76 -11.45
CA SER A 55 5.91 14.77 -12.73
C SER A 55 4.60 13.98 -12.71
N GLU A 56 4.38 13.15 -11.70
CA GLU A 56 3.14 12.37 -11.56
C GLU A 56 2.08 13.20 -10.84
N ASP A 57 0.82 13.09 -11.28
CA ASP A 57 -0.31 13.75 -10.61
C ASP A 57 -1.04 12.75 -9.70
N PRO A 58 -1.07 12.98 -8.36
CA PRO A 58 -1.68 12.05 -7.44
C PRO A 58 -3.21 11.98 -7.60
N ASN A 59 -3.86 13.07 -8.05
CA ASN A 59 -5.30 13.05 -8.31
C ASN A 59 -5.64 12.18 -9.52
N GLN A 60 -4.85 12.25 -10.58
CA GLN A 60 -4.99 11.44 -11.78
C GLN A 60 -4.73 9.96 -11.46
N HIS A 61 -3.71 9.68 -10.66
CA HIS A 61 -3.45 8.33 -10.15
C HIS A 61 -4.67 7.75 -9.41
N LEU A 62 -5.26 8.51 -8.48
CA LEU A 62 -6.46 8.07 -7.76
C LEU A 62 -7.63 7.78 -8.71
N LYS A 63 -7.86 8.64 -9.71
CA LYS A 63 -8.93 8.43 -10.70
C LYS A 63 -8.72 7.15 -11.51
N ASP A 64 -7.50 6.92 -11.98
CA ASP A 64 -7.20 5.75 -12.81
C ASP A 64 -7.19 4.45 -11.99
N PHE A 65 -6.69 4.51 -10.76
CA PHE A 65 -6.81 3.43 -9.80
C PHE A 65 -8.28 3.06 -9.54
N LEU A 66 -9.14 4.04 -9.28
CA LEU A 66 -10.57 3.80 -9.02
C LEU A 66 -11.27 3.16 -10.22
N LYS A 67 -11.02 3.64 -11.44
CA LYS A 67 -11.55 3.02 -12.67
C LYS A 67 -11.11 1.57 -12.80
N LEU A 68 -9.83 1.28 -12.58
CA LEU A 68 -9.29 -0.07 -12.64
C LEU A 68 -9.91 -0.95 -11.55
N ALA A 69 -9.98 -0.46 -10.31
CA ALA A 69 -10.57 -1.18 -9.20
C ALA A 69 -12.07 -1.45 -9.38
N ASP A 70 -12.81 -0.56 -10.05
CA ASP A 70 -14.23 -0.75 -10.37
C ASP A 70 -14.46 -1.77 -11.48
N SER A 71 -13.48 -1.98 -12.37
CA SER A 71 -13.54 -3.04 -13.39
C SER A 71 -13.25 -4.43 -12.82
N LEU A 72 -12.64 -4.50 -11.64
CA LEU A 72 -12.44 -5.75 -10.95
C LEU A 72 -13.77 -6.16 -10.32
N ASP A 73 -14.18 -7.41 -10.51
CA ASP A 73 -15.38 -8.00 -9.90
C ASP A 73 -15.17 -8.19 -8.38
N LEU A 74 -15.08 -7.06 -7.67
CA LEU A 74 -14.89 -7.00 -6.24
C LEU A 74 -16.26 -7.13 -5.59
N ASP A 75 -16.44 -8.22 -4.82
CA ASP A 75 -17.65 -8.44 -4.03
C ASP A 75 -18.05 -7.16 -3.28
N GLY A 76 -19.31 -6.73 -3.45
CA GLY A 76 -19.78 -5.42 -2.98
C GLY A 76 -19.58 -5.20 -1.47
N LYS A 77 -19.61 -6.26 -0.65
CA LYS A 77 -19.37 -6.17 0.81
C LYS A 77 -17.89 -6.01 1.16
N ASN A 78 -16.99 -6.39 0.27
CA ASN A 78 -15.54 -6.34 0.46
C ASN A 78 -14.85 -5.32 -0.46
N ARG A 79 -15.59 -4.60 -1.31
CA ARG A 79 -15.06 -3.69 -2.31
C ARG A 79 -14.11 -2.64 -1.74
N GLU A 80 -14.50 -1.95 -0.67
CA GLU A 80 -13.67 -0.93 -0.05
C GLU A 80 -12.37 -1.51 0.53
N ARG A 81 -12.49 -2.62 1.29
CA ARG A 81 -11.33 -3.35 1.83
C ARG A 81 -10.40 -3.81 0.73
N MET A 82 -10.94 -4.29 -0.38
CA MET A 82 -10.13 -4.73 -1.49
C MET A 82 -9.47 -3.57 -2.21
N ARG A 83 -10.15 -2.43 -2.39
CA ARG A 83 -9.55 -1.19 -2.90
C ARG A 83 -8.36 -0.76 -2.04
N LEU A 84 -8.52 -0.71 -0.71
CA LEU A 84 -7.43 -0.41 0.21
C LEU A 84 -6.25 -1.37 0.01
N ARG A 85 -6.51 -2.68 -0.02
CA ARG A 85 -5.46 -3.68 -0.23
C ARG A 85 -4.80 -3.55 -1.60
N LEU A 86 -5.55 -3.28 -2.66
CA LEU A 86 -5.03 -3.14 -4.01
C LEU A 86 -4.19 -1.88 -4.17
N PHE A 87 -4.58 -0.79 -3.51
CA PHE A 87 -3.88 0.49 -3.62
C PHE A 87 -2.41 0.38 -3.23
N GLN A 88 -2.07 -0.42 -2.20
CA GLN A 88 -0.67 -0.62 -1.80
C GLN A 88 0.20 -1.17 -2.93
N PHE A 89 -0.38 -1.97 -3.85
CA PHE A 89 0.35 -2.55 -4.98
C PHE A 89 0.49 -1.57 -6.14
N SER A 90 -0.28 -0.50 -6.15
CA SER A 90 -0.16 0.61 -7.10
C SER A 90 1.05 1.51 -6.79
N LEU A 91 1.56 1.47 -5.56
CA LEU A 91 2.66 2.33 -5.12
C LEU A 91 4.03 1.71 -5.43
N ARG A 92 4.97 2.56 -5.85
CA ARG A 92 6.35 2.24 -6.18
C ARG A 92 7.30 3.22 -5.51
N ASP A 93 8.57 2.83 -5.38
CA ASP A 93 9.68 3.67 -4.95
C ASP A 93 9.35 4.60 -3.77
N GLN A 94 9.31 5.92 -4.01
CA GLN A 94 9.10 6.92 -2.97
C GLN A 94 7.71 6.81 -2.35
N ALA A 95 6.70 6.53 -3.16
CA ALA A 95 5.33 6.34 -2.69
C ALA A 95 5.17 5.06 -1.85
N SER A 96 5.83 3.97 -2.23
CA SER A 96 5.83 2.74 -1.43
C SER A 96 6.53 2.95 -0.08
N ASN A 97 7.64 3.67 -0.08
CA ASN A 97 8.36 4.05 1.14
C ASN A 97 7.53 4.95 2.05
N TRP A 98 6.80 5.92 1.50
CA TRP A 98 5.87 6.76 2.26
C TRP A 98 4.80 5.91 2.95
N PHE A 99 4.17 5.00 2.20
CA PHE A 99 3.11 4.14 2.71
C PHE A 99 3.58 3.22 3.85
N GLY A 100 4.81 2.71 3.75
CA GLY A 100 5.43 1.87 4.78
C GLY A 100 5.87 2.63 6.05
N ARG A 101 5.95 3.97 6.01
CA ARG A 101 6.27 4.82 7.17
C ARG A 101 5.04 5.23 7.98
N LEU A 102 3.85 5.04 7.42
CA LEU A 102 2.61 5.35 8.12
C LEU A 102 2.46 4.44 9.34
N PRO A 103 1.90 4.94 10.46
CA PRO A 103 1.65 4.10 11.63
C PRO A 103 0.73 2.92 11.28
N ALA A 104 0.97 1.77 11.88
CA ALA A 104 0.08 0.62 11.75
C ALA A 104 -1.35 1.00 12.19
N GLY A 105 -2.36 0.60 11.41
CA GLY A 105 -3.76 0.94 11.70
C GLY A 105 -4.16 2.38 11.44
N SER A 106 -3.26 3.21 10.92
CA SER A 106 -3.58 4.62 10.62
C SER A 106 -4.52 4.81 9.43
N ILE A 107 -4.72 3.75 8.63
CA ILE A 107 -5.65 3.71 7.51
C ILE A 107 -6.68 2.61 7.77
N THR A 108 -7.94 3.01 7.95
CA THR A 108 -9.07 2.09 8.17
C THR A 108 -10.14 2.19 7.09
N THR A 109 -10.27 3.38 6.48
CA THR A 109 -11.23 3.67 5.41
C THR A 109 -10.53 4.16 4.15
N TRP A 110 -11.24 4.15 3.02
CA TRP A 110 -10.75 4.75 1.78
C TRP A 110 -10.50 6.26 1.91
N GLU A 111 -11.35 6.95 2.69
CA GLU A 111 -11.22 8.37 2.96
C GLU A 111 -9.93 8.70 3.72
N ASP A 112 -9.59 7.93 4.77
CA ASP A 112 -8.32 8.06 5.51
C ASP A 112 -7.12 7.96 4.56
N LEU A 113 -7.15 6.98 3.66
CA LEU A 113 -6.08 6.75 2.70
C LEU A 113 -5.94 7.94 1.75
N THR A 114 -7.03 8.39 1.14
CA THR A 114 -6.99 9.49 0.17
C THR A 114 -6.57 10.81 0.79
N THR A 115 -7.03 11.08 2.03
CA THR A 115 -6.67 12.29 2.78
C THR A 115 -5.17 12.34 3.03
N ARG A 116 -4.57 11.21 3.46
CA ARG A 116 -3.13 11.12 3.70
C ARG A 116 -2.33 11.15 2.41
N PHE A 117 -2.83 10.52 1.34
CA PHE A 117 -2.12 10.44 0.06
C PHE A 117 -2.04 11.78 -0.67
N LEU A 118 -3.03 12.66 -0.45
CA LEU A 118 -3.11 13.98 -1.08
C LEU A 118 -2.55 15.12 -0.20
N ALA A 119 -2.14 14.84 1.03
CA ALA A 119 -1.59 15.81 1.98
C ALA A 119 -0.09 16.05 1.74
#